data_AF-A0A1Q6M7V2-F1
#
_entry.id   AF-A0A1Q6M7V2-F1
#
_cell.length_a   1.000
_cell.length_b   1.000
_cell.length_c   1.000
_cell.angle_alpha   90.00
_cell.angle_beta   90.00
_cell.angle_gamma   90.00
#
_symmetry.space_group_name_H-M   'P 1'
#
loop_
_entity.id
_entity.type
_entity.pdbx_description
1 polymer ?
#
loop_
_entity_poly.entity_id
_entity_poly.type
_entity_poly.pdbx_seq_one_letter_code
_entity_poly.pdbx_strand_id
1 'polypeptide(L)'
;MRDINEAIEKNINFEMQVLELRKNEYTVTEISSILHVSSEKVSNAIKSLTEKGLLATKYKNLHGKSMLKRKQRALELLEDGKTVKEIAHELEVSIDTVYKYIKEFIKDGKVTKEVLNRNADLELESRVLELRNSGYTKPQIMEELGLGNLSVTTIIQKLVENGQLKHTNLNPTPEETGKEAYIKNEIQKLIKSGCAICEVVRTLKISISMAYNYTKDLISEGKLDESSVMFEKQYGLHDLEQMLIEMMENRISRVQMARESKMSYNKIGPIINRLIKDNRIKENENTRNPNLFSRKLKKEIDMRNKEGIIHDCREEMSKYERDIRRNIISEAIQQKYASCCKKIVECGGNLTREEVDILAETIAYGDGKFSPENLLFISNEYRKLGEYAVARRLCATCEQIYGKNELISEISVTLKVAMEKQQAYNLLKNGKTNEEIMNATNLRQTDIIRMRREYGGSRKTEVAVEPEV
;
A
#
# COMPACT_ATOMS: atom_id res chain seq x y z
N MET A 1 -28.65 58.67 -21.86
CA MET A 1 -27.82 58.08 -22.95
C MET A 1 -26.32 58.34 -22.77
N ARG A 2 -25.86 59.52 -22.32
CA ARG A 2 -24.43 59.77 -22.04
C ARG A 2 -23.82 58.84 -20.98
N ASP A 3 -24.49 58.66 -19.84
CA ASP A 3 -23.95 57.86 -18.72
C ASP A 3 -23.82 56.36 -19.03
N ILE A 4 -24.70 55.84 -19.90
CA ILE A 4 -24.66 54.43 -20.35
C ILE A 4 -23.47 54.23 -21.31
N ASN A 5 -23.25 55.17 -22.23
CA ASN A 5 -22.12 55.09 -23.15
C ASN A 5 -20.78 55.22 -22.43
N GLU A 6 -20.68 56.09 -21.42
CA GLU A 6 -19.46 56.26 -20.63
C GLU A 6 -19.11 55.02 -19.78
N ALA A 7 -20.12 54.35 -19.22
CA ALA A 7 -19.93 53.10 -18.47
C ALA A 7 -19.51 51.93 -19.39
N ILE A 8 -20.07 51.86 -20.61
CA ILE A 8 -19.70 50.86 -21.62
C ILE A 8 -18.26 51.10 -22.10
N GLU A 9 -17.88 52.34 -22.35
CA GLU A 9 -16.54 52.71 -22.83
C GLU A 9 -15.46 52.45 -21.77
N LYS A 10 -15.72 52.76 -20.49
CA LYS A 10 -14.85 52.40 -19.35
C LYS A 10 -14.68 50.89 -19.20
N ASN A 11 -15.73 50.11 -19.44
CA ASN A 11 -15.68 48.65 -19.34
C ASN A 11 -14.88 48.02 -20.49
N ILE A 12 -15.04 48.53 -21.72
CA ILE A 12 -14.25 48.11 -22.88
C ILE A 12 -12.77 48.43 -22.68
N ASN A 13 -12.43 49.61 -22.15
CA ASN A 13 -11.05 50.00 -21.87
C ASN A 13 -10.40 49.07 -20.82
N PHE A 14 -11.12 48.72 -19.76
CA PHE A 14 -10.64 47.80 -18.72
C PHE A 14 -10.38 46.39 -19.26
N GLU A 15 -11.31 45.82 -20.04
CA GLU A 15 -11.11 44.50 -20.67
C GLU A 15 -9.90 44.51 -21.63
N MET A 16 -9.66 45.61 -22.35
CA MET A 16 -8.52 45.74 -23.25
C MET A 16 -7.18 45.74 -22.51
N GLN A 17 -7.09 46.47 -21.38
CA GLN A 17 -5.91 46.48 -20.51
C GLN A 17 -5.64 45.09 -19.91
N VAL A 18 -6.68 44.40 -19.45
CA VAL A 18 -6.57 43.01 -18.97
C VAL A 18 -6.12 42.08 -20.09
N LEU A 19 -6.61 42.25 -21.31
CA LEU A 19 -6.22 41.45 -22.49
C LEU A 19 -4.73 41.62 -22.82
N GLU A 20 -4.23 42.85 -22.85
CA GLU A 20 -2.83 43.15 -23.15
C GLU A 20 -1.89 42.57 -22.08
N LEU A 21 -2.16 42.84 -20.80
CA LEU A 21 -1.39 42.28 -19.70
C LEU A 21 -1.45 40.74 -19.69
N ARG A 22 -2.59 40.15 -20.04
CA ARG A 22 -2.73 38.69 -20.09
C ARG A 22 -1.98 38.06 -21.27
N LYS A 23 -1.90 38.74 -22.42
CA LYS A 23 -1.07 38.33 -23.57
C LYS A 23 0.43 38.40 -23.25
N ASN A 24 0.81 39.34 -22.38
CA ASN A 24 2.17 39.49 -21.84
C ASN A 24 2.46 38.57 -20.64
N GLU A 25 1.65 37.51 -20.45
CA GLU A 25 1.83 36.45 -19.46
C GLU A 25 1.69 36.87 -17.97
N TYR A 26 1.11 38.03 -17.65
CA TYR A 26 0.83 38.42 -16.26
C TYR A 26 -0.30 37.60 -15.61
N THR A 27 -0.09 37.20 -14.36
CA THR A 27 -1.04 36.46 -13.51
C THR A 27 -2.21 37.33 -13.05
N VAL A 28 -3.27 36.70 -12.54
CA VAL A 28 -4.45 37.44 -12.04
C VAL A 28 -4.06 38.38 -10.90
N THR A 29 -3.16 37.94 -10.02
CA THR A 29 -2.64 38.72 -8.90
C THR A 29 -1.76 39.88 -9.35
N GLU A 30 -0.89 39.68 -10.33
CA GLU A 30 -0.07 40.78 -10.87
C GLU A 30 -0.92 41.82 -11.59
N ILE A 31 -1.91 41.40 -12.39
CA ILE A 31 -2.84 42.32 -13.06
C ILE A 31 -3.70 43.07 -12.03
N SER A 32 -4.14 42.39 -10.97
CA SER A 32 -4.89 42.99 -9.86
C SER A 32 -4.07 44.10 -9.17
N SER A 33 -2.77 43.87 -8.97
CA SER A 33 -1.85 44.86 -8.41
C SER A 33 -1.58 46.03 -9.37
N ILE A 34 -1.33 45.76 -10.66
CA ILE A 34 -1.01 46.78 -11.68
C ILE A 34 -2.21 47.70 -11.95
N LEU A 35 -3.41 47.12 -12.05
CA LEU A 35 -4.63 47.86 -12.38
C LEU A 35 -5.37 48.37 -11.13
N HIS A 36 -4.84 48.12 -9.92
CA HIS A 36 -5.45 48.49 -8.64
C HIS A 36 -6.93 48.09 -8.53
N VAL A 37 -7.26 46.88 -8.96
CA VAL A 37 -8.62 46.32 -8.93
C VAL A 37 -8.61 44.97 -8.23
N SER A 38 -9.78 44.50 -7.77
CA SER A 38 -9.87 43.18 -7.13
C SER A 38 -9.52 42.06 -8.12
N SER A 39 -8.89 41.00 -7.60
CA SER A 39 -8.56 39.79 -8.37
C SER A 39 -9.80 39.11 -8.96
N GLU A 40 -10.96 39.28 -8.33
CA GLU A 40 -12.26 38.83 -8.83
C GLU A 40 -12.66 39.58 -10.11
N LYS A 41 -12.51 40.91 -10.12
CA LYS A 41 -12.82 41.73 -11.30
C LYS A 41 -11.93 41.39 -12.49
N VAL A 42 -10.64 41.13 -12.24
CA VAL A 42 -9.69 40.64 -13.26
C VAL A 42 -10.08 39.25 -13.76
N SER A 43 -10.47 38.34 -12.87
CA SER A 43 -10.89 36.98 -13.23
C SER A 43 -12.14 36.99 -14.11
N ASN A 44 -13.10 37.86 -13.79
CA ASN A 44 -14.33 38.01 -14.56
C ASN A 44 -14.06 38.63 -15.95
N ALA A 45 -13.15 39.61 -16.04
CA ALA A 45 -12.70 40.14 -17.33
C ALA A 45 -12.01 39.07 -18.20
N ILE A 46 -11.15 38.23 -17.62
CA ILE A 46 -10.51 37.12 -18.34
C ILE A 46 -11.54 36.10 -18.85
N LYS A 47 -12.57 35.77 -18.04
CA LYS A 47 -13.68 34.90 -18.45
C LYS A 47 -14.45 35.51 -19.62
N SER A 48 -14.86 36.77 -19.49
CA SER A 48 -15.56 37.54 -20.54
C SER A 48 -14.76 37.59 -21.84
N LEU A 49 -13.46 37.91 -21.78
CA LEU A 49 -12.56 37.93 -22.96
C LEU A 49 -12.39 36.55 -23.61
N THR A 50 -12.46 35.47 -22.83
CA THR A 50 -12.39 34.09 -23.33
C THR A 50 -13.71 33.71 -24.01
N GLU A 51 -14.85 34.05 -23.41
CA GLU A 51 -16.19 33.81 -23.97
C GLU A 51 -16.42 34.61 -25.27
N LYS A 52 -15.88 35.82 -25.35
CA LYS A 52 -15.86 36.66 -26.57
C LYS A 52 -14.86 36.17 -27.64
N GLY A 53 -14.06 35.14 -27.36
CA GLY A 53 -13.06 34.61 -28.30
C GLY A 53 -11.83 35.48 -28.54
N LEU A 54 -11.68 36.59 -27.79
CA LEU A 54 -10.56 37.53 -27.92
C LEU A 54 -9.29 37.04 -27.21
N LEU A 55 -9.44 36.16 -26.22
CA LEU A 55 -8.36 35.54 -25.47
C LEU A 55 -8.32 34.02 -25.71
N ALA A 56 -7.24 33.53 -26.35
CA ALA A 56 -7.07 32.10 -26.62
C ALA A 56 -6.96 31.28 -25.32
N THR A 57 -7.50 30.05 -25.34
CA THR A 57 -7.52 29.11 -24.19
C THR A 57 -6.15 28.84 -23.57
N LYS A 58 -5.06 28.97 -24.33
CA LYS A 58 -3.67 28.87 -23.84
C LYS A 58 -3.27 29.93 -22.79
N TYR A 59 -3.97 31.07 -22.75
CA TYR A 59 -3.76 32.15 -21.77
C TYR A 59 -4.73 32.07 -20.58
N LYS A 60 -5.61 31.06 -20.55
CA LYS A 60 -6.60 30.84 -19.49
C LYS A 60 -5.92 30.45 -18.16
N ASN A 61 -4.96 29.52 -18.21
CA ASN A 61 -4.24 29.00 -17.03
C ASN A 61 -2.74 29.33 -17.05
N LEU A 62 -2.38 30.59 -16.80
CA LEU A 62 -0.97 31.00 -16.67
C LEU A 62 -0.26 30.42 -15.44
N HIS A 63 -1.00 29.94 -14.43
CA HIS A 63 -0.42 29.32 -13.23
C HIS A 63 0.35 28.02 -13.55
N GLY A 64 -0.14 27.21 -14.50
CA GLY A 64 0.53 25.98 -14.92
C GLY A 64 1.79 26.21 -15.78
N LYS A 65 1.80 27.27 -16.60
CA LYS A 65 2.92 27.60 -17.49
C LYS A 65 4.07 28.32 -16.74
N SER A 66 3.73 29.18 -15.77
CA SER A 66 4.68 29.79 -14.83
C SER A 66 5.36 28.73 -13.94
N MET A 67 4.60 27.75 -13.43
CA MET A 67 5.15 26.62 -12.66
C MET A 67 6.12 25.77 -13.49
N LEU A 68 5.79 25.46 -14.75
CA LEU A 68 6.67 24.70 -15.65
C LEU A 68 7.98 25.43 -15.96
N LYS A 69 7.94 26.75 -16.20
CA LYS A 69 9.16 27.57 -16.40
C LYS A 69 10.01 27.64 -15.12
N ARG A 70 9.40 27.86 -13.95
CA ARG A 70 10.11 27.87 -12.65
C ARG A 70 10.72 26.52 -12.32
N LYS A 71 10.02 25.42 -12.63
CA LYS A 71 10.54 24.06 -12.49
C LYS A 71 11.72 23.83 -13.43
N GLN A 72 11.63 24.20 -14.70
CA GLN A 72 12.75 24.07 -15.63
C GLN A 72 13.97 24.91 -15.21
N ARG A 73 13.75 26.13 -14.72
CA ARG A 73 14.82 27.00 -14.21
C ARG A 73 15.45 26.44 -12.91
N ALA A 74 14.67 25.82 -12.04
CA ALA A 74 15.20 25.13 -10.86
C ALA A 74 16.12 23.97 -11.24
N LEU A 75 15.84 23.27 -12.34
CA LEU A 75 16.69 22.20 -12.85
C LEU A 75 18.04 22.74 -13.34
N GLU A 76 18.04 23.81 -14.12
CA GLU A 76 19.26 24.49 -14.59
C GLU A 76 20.14 24.95 -13.41
N LEU A 77 19.54 25.62 -12.42
CA LEU A 77 20.27 26.10 -11.24
C LEU A 77 20.82 24.95 -10.36
N LEU A 78 20.18 23.78 -10.37
CA LEU A 78 20.67 22.58 -9.70
C LEU A 78 21.87 21.96 -10.43
N GLU A 79 21.85 21.96 -11.76
CA GLU A 79 22.96 21.50 -12.61
C GLU A 79 24.18 22.43 -12.50
N ASP A 80 23.94 23.74 -12.34
CA ASP A 80 24.96 24.76 -12.07
C ASP A 80 25.56 24.66 -10.65
N GLY A 81 25.08 23.74 -9.80
CA GLY A 81 25.61 23.49 -8.47
C GLY A 81 25.17 24.48 -7.38
N LYS A 82 24.13 25.28 -7.62
CA LYS A 82 23.58 26.18 -6.60
C LYS A 82 22.87 25.42 -5.49
N THR A 83 22.94 25.97 -4.28
CA THR A 83 22.28 25.42 -3.09
C THR A 83 20.77 25.60 -3.13
N VAL A 84 20.05 24.79 -2.36
CA VAL A 84 18.58 24.89 -2.24
C VAL A 84 18.13 26.29 -1.79
N LYS A 85 18.92 26.95 -0.94
CA LYS A 85 18.65 28.31 -0.43
C LYS A 85 18.84 29.38 -1.50
N GLU A 86 19.89 29.28 -2.32
CA GLU A 86 20.13 30.19 -3.44
C GLU A 86 19.05 30.05 -4.52
N ILE A 87 18.63 28.81 -4.81
CA ILE A 87 17.55 28.54 -5.76
C ILE A 87 16.21 29.10 -5.25
N ALA A 88 15.93 28.94 -3.95
CA ALA A 88 14.72 29.49 -3.34
C ALA A 88 14.68 31.02 -3.45
N HIS A 89 15.82 31.68 -3.20
CA HIS A 89 15.96 33.13 -3.33
C HIS A 89 15.83 33.61 -4.77
N GLU A 90 16.53 32.98 -5.72
CA GLU A 90 16.54 33.38 -7.13
C GLU A 90 15.21 33.11 -7.86
N LEU A 91 14.46 32.08 -7.43
CA LEU A 91 13.15 31.77 -7.97
C LEU A 91 12.00 32.42 -7.19
N GLU A 92 12.29 33.16 -6.11
CA GLU A 92 11.32 33.74 -5.17
C GLU A 92 10.27 32.71 -4.68
N VAL A 93 10.72 31.51 -4.37
CA VAL A 93 9.86 30.42 -3.87
C VAL A 93 10.33 29.93 -2.51
N SER A 94 9.42 29.30 -1.76
CA SER A 94 9.82 28.66 -0.50
C SER A 94 10.83 27.53 -0.72
N ILE A 95 11.71 27.33 0.25
CA ILE A 95 12.66 26.22 0.30
C ILE A 95 11.94 24.86 0.12
N ASP A 96 10.75 24.71 0.72
CA ASP A 96 9.90 23.52 0.56
C ASP A 96 9.47 23.28 -0.88
N THR A 97 9.18 24.35 -1.63
CA THR A 97 8.83 24.27 -3.05
C THR A 97 10.02 23.77 -3.88
N VAL A 98 11.24 24.20 -3.56
CA VAL A 98 12.46 23.70 -4.22
C VAL A 98 12.67 22.21 -3.93
N TYR A 99 12.50 21.78 -2.67
CA TYR A 99 12.55 20.35 -2.32
C TYR A 99 11.49 19.52 -3.04
N LYS A 100 10.29 20.07 -3.28
CA LYS A 100 9.25 19.40 -4.09
C LYS A 100 9.71 19.23 -5.54
N TYR A 101 10.27 20.26 -6.16
CA TYR A 101 10.81 20.16 -7.53
C TYR A 101 11.92 19.12 -7.63
N ILE A 102 12.85 19.08 -6.66
CA ILE A 102 13.95 18.10 -6.65
C ILE A 102 13.43 16.66 -6.50
N LYS A 103 12.47 16.42 -5.61
CA LYS A 103 11.83 15.10 -5.47
C LYS A 103 11.20 14.64 -6.77
N GLU A 104 10.56 15.56 -7.50
CA GLU A 104 10.00 15.28 -8.82
C GLU A 104 11.08 15.00 -9.86
N PHE A 105 12.19 15.74 -9.89
CA PHE A 105 13.31 15.46 -10.82
C PHE A 105 13.98 14.10 -10.59
N ILE A 106 14.08 13.67 -9.33
CA ILE A 106 14.60 12.34 -8.98
C ILE A 106 13.62 11.26 -9.45
N LYS A 107 12.31 11.47 -9.25
CA LYS A 107 11.26 10.56 -9.73
C LYS A 107 11.25 10.46 -11.26
N ASP A 108 11.47 11.58 -11.94
CA ASP A 108 11.50 11.70 -13.39
C ASP A 108 12.85 11.26 -14.00
N GLY A 109 13.83 10.86 -13.17
CA GLY A 109 15.15 10.39 -13.60
C GLY A 109 16.06 11.48 -14.19
N LYS A 110 15.70 12.76 -14.05
CA LYS A 110 16.45 13.90 -14.59
C LYS A 110 17.67 14.28 -13.73
N VAL A 111 17.63 13.94 -12.45
CA VAL A 111 18.68 14.27 -11.48
C VAL A 111 18.93 13.05 -10.57
N THR A 112 20.20 12.77 -10.25
CA THR A 112 20.56 11.68 -9.31
C THR A 112 20.44 12.13 -7.85
N LYS A 113 20.22 11.19 -6.92
CA LYS A 113 20.19 11.49 -5.47
C LYS A 113 21.48 12.16 -4.96
N GLU A 114 22.59 11.97 -5.68
CA GLU A 114 23.89 12.56 -5.36
C GLU A 114 23.94 14.08 -5.59
N VAL A 115 23.23 14.59 -6.60
CA VAL A 115 23.13 16.05 -6.87
C VAL A 115 22.32 16.74 -5.76
N LEU A 116 21.24 16.11 -5.29
CA LEU A 116 20.48 16.60 -4.13
C LEU A 116 21.35 16.67 -2.87
N ASN A 117 22.26 15.70 -2.68
CA ASN A 117 23.12 15.63 -1.51
C ASN A 117 24.29 16.63 -1.53
N ARG A 118 24.72 17.09 -2.72
CA ARG A 118 25.75 18.12 -2.92
C ARG A 118 25.23 19.54 -2.69
N ASN A 119 23.96 19.78 -2.98
CA ASN A 119 23.36 21.12 -2.95
C ASN A 119 22.59 21.40 -1.64
N ALA A 120 22.58 20.45 -0.69
CA ALA A 120 21.96 20.57 0.63
C ALA A 120 22.96 21.11 1.68
N ASP A 121 22.72 22.34 2.14
CA ASP A 121 23.37 23.11 3.23
C ASP A 121 24.82 22.75 3.62
N LEU A 122 25.77 23.24 2.81
CA LEU A 122 27.21 23.32 3.12
C LEU A 122 27.51 24.04 4.46
N GLU A 123 26.64 24.95 4.89
CA GLU A 123 26.75 25.69 6.15
C GLU A 123 26.53 24.77 7.37
N LEU A 124 25.56 23.87 7.28
CA LEU A 124 25.30 22.84 8.30
C LEU A 124 26.41 21.79 8.36
N GLU A 125 26.93 21.37 7.20
CA GLU A 125 28.06 20.44 7.15
C GLU A 125 29.34 21.07 7.75
N SER A 126 29.60 22.35 7.45
CA SER A 126 30.73 23.11 8.03
C SER A 126 30.61 23.26 9.55
N ARG A 127 29.40 23.56 10.05
CA ARG A 127 29.17 23.71 11.49
C ARG A 127 29.30 22.40 12.27
N VAL A 128 28.82 21.29 11.69
CA VAL A 128 29.01 19.95 12.26
C VAL A 128 30.48 19.56 12.28
N LEU A 129 31.24 19.92 11.24
CA LEU A 129 32.69 19.70 11.16
C LEU A 129 33.45 20.47 12.27
N GLU A 130 33.15 21.75 12.47
CA GLU A 130 33.74 22.58 13.52
C GLU A 130 33.49 22.02 14.93
N LEU A 131 32.24 21.72 15.26
CA LEU A 131 31.87 21.18 16.57
C LEU A 131 32.53 19.82 16.81
N ARG A 132 32.66 18.99 15.76
CA ARG A 132 33.37 17.71 15.84
C ARG A 132 34.86 17.85 16.09
N ASN A 133 35.53 18.76 15.38
CA ASN A 133 36.95 19.03 15.61
C ASN A 133 37.19 19.68 16.99
N SER A 134 36.19 20.35 17.55
CA SER A 134 36.19 20.91 18.89
C SER A 134 35.86 19.89 20.00
N GLY A 135 35.68 18.61 19.66
CA GLY A 135 35.48 17.52 20.62
C GLY A 135 34.03 17.24 21.04
N TYR A 136 33.03 17.87 20.41
CA TYR A 136 31.62 17.66 20.77
C TYR A 136 31.12 16.27 20.35
N THR A 137 30.34 15.65 21.24
CA THR A 137 29.70 14.35 21.01
C THR A 137 28.47 14.47 20.11
N LYS A 138 28.00 13.37 19.50
CA LYS A 138 26.82 13.39 18.61
C LYS A 138 25.58 13.95 19.32
N PRO A 139 25.26 13.57 20.58
CA PRO A 139 24.14 14.14 21.31
C PRO A 139 24.29 15.64 21.56
N GLN A 140 25.50 16.13 21.87
CA GLN A 140 25.74 17.56 22.09
C GLN A 140 25.57 18.37 20.81
N ILE A 141 25.99 17.83 19.66
CA ILE A 141 25.78 18.47 18.35
C ILE A 141 24.29 18.50 17.99
N MET A 142 23.55 17.44 18.32
CA MET A 142 22.09 17.40 18.12
C MET A 142 21.39 18.49 18.93
N GLU A 143 21.81 18.68 20.19
CA GLU A 143 21.27 19.69 21.09
C GLU A 143 21.65 21.12 20.65
N GLU A 144 22.93 21.35 20.35
CA GLU A 144 23.46 22.65 19.94
C GLU A 144 22.88 23.14 18.60
N LEU A 145 22.65 22.23 17.65
CA LEU A 145 22.16 22.56 16.31
C LEU A 145 20.67 22.29 16.10
N GLY A 146 19.96 21.77 17.11
CA GLY A 146 18.55 21.40 16.99
C GLY A 146 18.26 20.32 15.94
N LEU A 147 19.21 19.41 15.70
CA LEU A 147 19.16 18.43 14.63
C LEU A 147 18.73 17.04 15.12
N GLY A 148 17.99 16.31 14.29
CA GLY A 148 17.70 14.90 14.52
C GLY A 148 18.95 14.02 14.41
N ASN A 149 19.00 12.94 15.20
CA ASN A 149 20.14 11.99 15.24
C ASN A 149 20.54 11.46 13.85
N LEU A 150 19.55 11.17 13.00
CA LEU A 150 19.78 10.66 11.66
C LEU A 150 20.49 11.69 10.77
N SER A 151 20.13 12.97 10.91
CA SER A 151 20.72 14.08 10.15
C SER A 151 22.18 14.29 10.54
N VAL A 152 22.47 14.35 11.85
CA VAL A 152 23.85 14.49 12.36
C VAL A 152 24.71 13.31 11.96
N THR A 153 24.17 12.08 12.02
CA THR A 153 24.89 10.87 11.62
C THR A 153 25.20 10.86 10.13
N THR A 154 24.26 11.30 9.29
CA THR A 154 24.45 11.37 7.83
C THR A 154 25.50 12.40 7.45
N ILE A 155 25.49 13.58 8.09
CA ILE A 155 26.48 14.65 7.84
C ILE A 155 27.88 14.19 8.27
N ILE A 156 28.02 13.58 9.44
CA ILE A 156 29.33 13.06 9.92
C ILE A 156 29.86 11.99 8.97
N GLN A 157 28.99 11.09 8.49
CA GLN A 157 29.38 10.03 7.54
C GLN A 157 29.91 10.64 6.22
N LYS A 158 29.23 11.65 5.68
CA LYS A 158 29.70 12.38 4.49
C LYS A 158 31.04 13.07 4.72
N LEU A 159 31.23 13.75 5.85
CA LEU A 159 32.48 14.45 6.18
C LEU A 159 33.68 13.47 6.31
N VAL A 160 33.42 12.23 6.74
CA VAL A 160 34.41 11.15 6.77
C VAL A 160 34.70 10.63 5.36
N GLU A 161 33.67 10.41 4.54
CA GLU A 161 33.81 9.97 3.14
C GLU A 161 34.55 11.00 2.27
N ASN A 162 34.36 12.29 2.54
CA ASN A 162 35.04 13.40 1.88
C ASN A 162 36.47 13.63 2.42
N GLY A 163 36.95 12.83 3.39
CA GLY A 163 38.29 12.94 3.97
C GLY A 163 38.51 14.16 4.88
N GLN A 164 37.45 14.91 5.20
CA GLN A 164 37.50 16.09 6.08
C GLN A 164 37.48 15.71 7.58
N LEU A 165 37.05 14.49 7.90
CA LEU A 165 37.16 13.86 9.22
C LEU A 165 37.89 12.53 9.12
N LYS A 166 38.89 12.28 9.99
CA LYS A 166 39.58 10.98 10.05
C LYS A 166 38.71 9.93 10.76
N HIS A 167 38.71 8.69 10.26
CA HIS A 167 38.04 7.54 10.91
C HIS A 167 38.47 7.33 12.38
N THR A 168 39.63 7.85 12.77
CA THR A 168 40.24 7.75 14.11
C THR A 168 39.77 8.83 15.10
N ASN A 169 38.90 9.77 14.72
CA ASN A 169 38.23 10.65 15.69
C ASN A 169 37.00 9.98 16.33
N LEU A 170 36.91 8.66 16.22
CA LEU A 170 36.46 7.84 17.34
C LEU A 170 37.67 7.70 18.26
N ASN A 171 37.93 8.65 19.15
CA ASN A 171 38.60 8.23 20.37
C ASN A 171 38.19 9.04 21.60
N PRO A 172 38.11 8.33 22.74
CA PRO A 172 37.82 8.90 24.04
C PRO A 172 39.07 9.49 24.69
N THR A 173 38.88 10.09 25.87
CA THR A 173 39.88 10.85 26.64
C THR A 173 41.12 10.05 27.07
N PRO A 174 42.26 10.70 27.41
CA PRO A 174 43.52 10.07 27.84
C PRO A 174 43.41 9.09 29.02
N GLU A 175 42.36 9.17 29.84
CA GLU A 175 42.05 8.20 30.91
C GLU A 175 41.66 6.81 30.38
N GLU A 176 41.21 6.71 29.13
CA GLU A 176 40.74 5.45 28.54
C GLU A 176 41.87 4.62 27.90
N THR A 177 42.99 5.25 27.53
CA THR A 177 44.19 4.55 27.04
C THR A 177 44.79 3.60 28.08
N GLY A 178 44.70 3.93 29.37
CA GLY A 178 45.14 3.04 30.46
C GLY A 178 44.17 1.88 30.72
N LYS A 179 42.87 2.10 30.56
CA LYS A 179 41.84 1.07 30.71
C LYS A 179 41.84 0.09 29.54
N GLU A 180 42.05 0.57 28.32
CA GLU A 180 42.17 -0.28 27.13
C GLU A 180 43.38 -1.22 27.24
N ALA A 181 44.54 -0.69 27.61
CA ALA A 181 45.75 -1.50 27.78
C ALA A 181 45.57 -2.58 28.87
N TYR A 182 44.89 -2.23 29.98
CA TYR A 182 44.53 -3.18 31.03
C TYR A 182 43.59 -4.27 30.51
N ILE A 183 42.52 -3.90 29.80
CA ILE A 183 41.54 -4.84 29.24
C ILE A 183 42.21 -5.76 28.21
N LYS A 184 43.05 -5.25 27.30
CA LYS A 184 43.82 -6.04 26.34
C LYS A 184 44.73 -7.06 27.03
N ASN A 185 45.40 -6.67 28.11
CA ASN A 185 46.27 -7.58 28.88
C ASN A 185 45.46 -8.70 29.58
N GLU A 186 44.31 -8.37 30.18
CA GLU A 186 43.45 -9.36 30.81
C GLU A 186 42.79 -10.31 29.80
N ILE A 187 42.37 -9.81 28.62
CA ILE A 187 41.91 -10.66 27.50
C ILE A 187 43.02 -11.63 27.09
N GLN A 188 44.25 -11.15 26.96
CA GLN A 188 45.39 -12.00 26.59
C GLN A 188 45.65 -13.11 27.60
N LYS A 189 45.59 -12.81 28.91
CA LYS A 189 45.77 -13.80 29.98
C LYS A 189 44.69 -14.87 29.95
N LEU A 190 43.42 -14.46 29.85
CA LEU A 190 42.28 -15.37 29.86
C LEU A 190 42.28 -16.30 28.64
N ILE A 191 42.62 -15.78 27.45
CA ILE A 191 42.73 -16.60 26.24
C ILE A 191 43.91 -17.58 26.33
N LYS A 192 45.06 -17.14 26.85
CA LYS A 192 46.22 -18.03 27.07
C LYS A 192 45.95 -19.13 28.11
N SER A 193 45.05 -18.90 29.07
CA SER A 193 44.58 -19.94 30.00
C SER A 193 43.54 -20.90 29.40
N GLY A 194 43.20 -20.75 28.11
CA GLY A 194 42.27 -21.62 27.40
C GLY A 194 40.80 -21.18 27.49
N CYS A 195 40.51 -19.97 27.98
CA CYS A 195 39.14 -19.46 28.04
C CYS A 195 38.63 -19.04 26.65
N ALA A 196 37.37 -19.35 26.36
CA ALA A 196 36.72 -18.91 25.13
C ALA A 196 36.37 -17.41 25.19
N ILE A 197 36.26 -16.74 24.04
CA ILE A 197 35.93 -15.30 23.97
C ILE A 197 34.63 -14.96 24.72
N CYS A 198 33.63 -15.86 24.70
CA CYS A 198 32.38 -15.66 25.41
C CYS A 198 32.54 -15.71 26.94
N GLU A 199 33.54 -16.41 27.46
CA GLU A 199 33.89 -16.41 28.88
C GLU A 199 34.62 -15.12 29.24
N VAL A 200 35.53 -14.65 28.36
CA VAL A 200 36.22 -13.36 28.50
C VAL A 200 35.22 -12.20 28.61
N VAL A 201 34.18 -12.19 27.77
CA VAL A 201 33.08 -11.22 27.79
C VAL A 201 32.36 -11.20 29.15
N ARG A 202 32.10 -12.37 29.73
CA ARG A 202 31.41 -12.49 31.04
C ARG A 202 32.32 -12.05 32.18
N THR A 203 33.58 -12.49 32.17
CA THR A 203 34.56 -12.23 33.24
C THR A 203 34.94 -10.76 33.31
N LEU A 204 35.19 -10.13 32.16
CA LEU A 204 35.60 -8.72 32.09
C LEU A 204 34.41 -7.75 31.97
N LYS A 205 33.18 -8.26 31.86
CA LYS A 205 31.94 -7.47 31.67
C LYS A 205 32.04 -6.46 30.52
N ILE A 206 32.73 -6.84 29.44
CA ILE A 206 32.89 -6.02 28.24
C ILE A 206 31.93 -6.46 27.15
N SER A 207 31.70 -5.63 26.13
CA SER A 207 30.86 -6.04 24.99
C SER A 207 31.57 -7.09 24.13
N ILE A 208 30.77 -7.95 23.48
CA ILE A 208 31.32 -9.00 22.61
C ILE A 208 32.15 -8.40 21.47
N SER A 209 31.67 -7.34 20.84
CA SER A 209 32.39 -6.63 19.77
C SER A 209 33.73 -6.08 20.24
N MET A 210 33.80 -5.57 21.47
CA MET A 210 35.04 -5.06 22.08
C MET A 210 36.04 -6.19 22.34
N ALA A 211 35.57 -7.32 22.89
CA ALA A 211 36.41 -8.51 23.07
C ALA A 211 36.97 -9.02 21.73
N TYR A 212 36.15 -9.07 20.68
CA TYR A 212 36.57 -9.48 19.34
C TYR A 212 37.59 -8.53 18.71
N ASN A 213 37.33 -7.22 18.76
CA ASN A 213 38.23 -6.22 18.19
C ASN A 213 39.58 -6.22 18.91
N TYR A 214 39.59 -6.24 20.24
CA TYR A 214 40.84 -6.30 21.02
C TYR A 214 41.60 -7.61 20.85
N THR A 215 40.90 -8.74 20.69
CA THR A 215 41.55 -10.02 20.37
C THR A 215 42.20 -9.96 18.98
N LYS A 216 41.51 -9.37 17.99
CA LYS A 216 42.05 -9.18 16.63
C LYS A 216 43.25 -8.24 16.62
N ASP A 217 43.22 -7.17 17.42
CA ASP A 217 44.37 -6.29 17.63
C ASP A 217 45.54 -7.06 18.24
N LEU A 218 45.30 -7.87 19.28
CA LEU A 218 46.33 -8.68 19.94
C LEU A 218 46.95 -9.75 19.02
N ILE A 219 46.17 -10.32 18.09
CA ILE A 219 46.68 -11.22 17.03
C ILE A 219 47.56 -10.43 16.05
N SER A 220 47.07 -9.27 15.62
CA SER A 220 47.79 -8.39 14.68
C SER A 220 49.10 -7.86 15.28
N GLU A 221 49.14 -7.65 16.60
CA GLU A 221 50.32 -7.28 17.38
C GLU A 221 51.25 -8.48 17.69
N GLY A 222 50.90 -9.70 17.27
CA GLY A 222 51.69 -10.92 17.52
C GLY A 222 51.70 -11.40 18.98
N LYS A 223 50.79 -10.89 19.81
CA LYS A 223 50.69 -11.20 21.25
C LYS A 223 49.80 -12.41 21.55
N LEU A 224 48.97 -12.83 20.59
CA LEU A 224 48.15 -14.03 20.60
C LEU A 224 48.31 -14.74 19.25
N ASP A 225 48.33 -16.08 19.29
CA ASP A 225 48.28 -16.89 18.08
C ASP A 225 46.83 -17.20 17.70
N GLU A 226 46.51 -17.18 16.42
CA GLU A 226 45.16 -17.39 15.89
C GLU A 226 44.62 -18.79 16.24
N SER A 227 45.52 -19.78 16.38
CA SER A 227 45.19 -21.14 16.81
C SER A 227 44.85 -21.26 18.30
N SER A 228 45.31 -20.30 19.13
CA SER A 228 45.07 -20.28 20.58
C SER A 228 43.72 -19.66 20.94
N VAL A 229 43.01 -19.07 19.96
CA VAL A 229 41.75 -18.39 20.19
C VAL A 229 40.59 -19.36 19.96
N MET A 230 40.02 -19.86 21.05
CA MET A 230 38.80 -20.67 21.02
C MET A 230 37.58 -19.76 20.78
N PHE A 231 37.28 -19.50 19.51
CA PHE A 231 35.98 -18.97 19.12
C PHE A 231 34.92 -20.03 19.45
N GLU A 232 33.96 -19.74 20.33
CA GLU A 232 32.78 -20.59 20.46
C GLU A 232 32.23 -20.79 19.04
N LYS A 233 32.21 -22.05 18.58
CA LYS A 233 31.66 -22.49 17.29
C LYS A 233 30.38 -21.71 17.01
N GLN A 234 30.27 -21.14 15.81
CA GLN A 234 28.96 -20.97 15.20
C GLN A 234 28.28 -22.33 15.27
N TYR A 235 27.19 -22.44 16.04
CA TYR A 235 26.38 -23.65 16.08
C TYR A 235 26.11 -24.10 14.64
N GLY A 236 26.54 -25.31 14.30
CA GLY A 236 26.17 -25.92 13.03
C GLY A 236 24.64 -25.96 12.94
N LEU A 237 24.09 -25.81 11.73
CA LEU A 237 22.65 -25.83 11.51
C LEU A 237 21.99 -27.07 12.14
N HIS A 238 22.70 -28.21 12.15
CA HIS A 238 22.26 -29.47 12.72
C HIS A 238 22.18 -29.46 14.25
N ASP A 239 23.20 -28.95 14.93
CA ASP A 239 23.23 -28.87 16.40
C ASP A 239 22.16 -27.91 16.92
N LEU A 240 21.91 -26.83 16.19
CA LEU A 240 20.84 -25.88 16.46
C LEU A 240 19.45 -26.51 16.29
N GLU A 241 19.25 -27.31 15.23
CA GLU A 241 18.01 -28.06 15.04
C GLU A 241 17.77 -29.04 16.19
N GLN A 242 18.79 -29.78 16.62
CA GLN A 242 18.65 -30.78 17.67
C GLN A 242 18.32 -30.16 19.04
N MET A 243 18.97 -29.04 19.39
CA MET A 243 18.65 -28.28 20.60
C MET A 243 17.22 -27.73 20.57
N LEU A 244 16.76 -27.20 19.44
CA LEU A 244 15.39 -26.68 19.31
C LEU A 244 14.34 -27.81 19.37
N ILE A 245 14.66 -29.02 18.88
CA ILE A 245 13.81 -30.21 19.04
C ILE A 245 13.66 -30.53 20.52
N GLU A 246 14.77 -30.66 21.25
CA GLU A 246 14.79 -31.03 22.67
C GLU A 246 14.03 -30.00 23.54
N MET A 247 14.20 -28.71 23.27
CA MET A 247 13.48 -27.65 23.99
C MET A 247 11.96 -27.68 23.71
N MET A 248 11.56 -27.98 22.48
CA MET A 248 10.15 -28.10 22.10
C MET A 248 9.49 -29.34 22.73
N GLU A 249 10.19 -30.47 22.79
CA GLU A 249 9.75 -31.68 23.47
C GLU A 249 9.54 -31.43 24.97
N ASN A 250 10.42 -30.62 25.58
CA ASN A 250 10.31 -30.15 26.96
C ASN A 250 9.26 -29.03 27.17
N ARG A 251 8.39 -28.77 26.18
CA ARG A 251 7.29 -27.78 26.21
C ARG A 251 7.75 -26.33 26.48
N ILE A 252 8.99 -25.99 26.14
CA ILE A 252 9.53 -24.64 26.29
C ILE A 252 8.94 -23.72 25.20
N SER A 253 8.44 -22.54 25.59
CA SER A 253 7.82 -21.61 24.64
C SER A 253 8.86 -21.03 23.65
N ARG A 254 8.43 -20.61 22.45
CA ARG A 254 9.35 -20.02 21.46
C ARG A 254 10.07 -18.76 21.95
N VAL A 255 9.44 -18.00 22.84
CA VAL A 255 10.03 -16.80 23.45
C VAL A 255 11.11 -17.19 24.46
N GLN A 256 10.85 -18.23 25.25
CA GLN A 256 11.79 -18.77 26.22
C GLN A 256 13.00 -19.43 25.50
N MET A 257 12.76 -20.19 24.43
CA MET A 257 13.82 -20.76 23.59
C MET A 257 14.71 -19.69 22.95
N ALA A 258 14.16 -18.55 22.53
CA ALA A 258 14.96 -17.43 22.02
C ALA A 258 15.88 -16.84 23.11
N ARG A 259 15.40 -16.77 24.35
CA ARG A 259 16.18 -16.28 25.49
C ARG A 259 17.28 -17.27 25.88
N GLU A 260 16.94 -18.55 25.98
CA GLU A 260 17.85 -19.61 26.40
C GLU A 260 18.90 -19.95 25.34
N SER A 261 18.51 -19.94 24.05
CA SER A 261 19.48 -20.07 22.94
C SER A 261 20.26 -18.78 22.64
N LYS A 262 19.89 -17.65 23.27
CA LYS A 262 20.45 -16.29 23.01
C LYS A 262 20.38 -15.90 21.53
N MET A 263 19.39 -16.42 20.79
CA MET A 263 19.17 -16.12 19.38
C MET A 263 17.90 -15.29 19.20
N SER A 264 17.88 -14.41 18.20
CA SER A 264 16.68 -13.63 17.92
C SER A 264 15.53 -14.54 17.50
N TYR A 265 14.30 -14.18 17.90
CA TYR A 265 13.09 -14.91 17.53
C TYR A 265 12.99 -15.13 16.01
N ASN A 266 13.48 -14.16 15.22
CA ASN A 266 13.49 -14.20 13.76
C ASN A 266 14.46 -15.24 13.19
N LYS A 267 15.50 -15.63 13.94
CA LYS A 267 16.49 -16.63 13.52
C LYS A 267 16.02 -18.05 13.83
N ILE A 268 15.40 -18.26 15.00
CA ILE A 268 14.87 -19.59 15.39
C ILE A 268 13.51 -19.90 14.73
N GLY A 269 12.69 -18.88 14.47
CA GLY A 269 11.33 -19.06 13.95
C GLY A 269 11.24 -19.84 12.63
N PRO A 270 12.04 -19.52 11.61
CA PRO A 270 12.08 -20.26 10.35
C PRO A 270 12.53 -21.71 10.52
N ILE A 271 13.48 -21.98 11.42
CA ILE A 271 14.00 -23.32 11.69
C ILE A 271 12.92 -24.17 12.36
N ILE A 272 12.26 -23.64 13.39
CA ILE A 272 11.15 -24.32 14.08
C ILE A 272 10.00 -24.60 13.10
N ASN A 273 9.64 -23.63 12.24
CA ASN A 273 8.58 -23.83 11.25
C ASN A 273 8.94 -24.92 10.23
N ARG A 274 10.22 -25.02 9.84
CA ARG A 274 10.72 -26.10 8.98
C ARG A 274 10.61 -27.46 9.69
N LEU A 275 11.05 -27.56 10.94
CA LEU A 275 10.98 -28.79 11.74
C LEU A 275 9.54 -29.28 11.96
N ILE A 276 8.58 -28.36 12.13
CA ILE A 276 7.14 -28.70 12.20
C ILE A 276 6.62 -29.17 10.84
N LYS A 277 6.98 -28.47 9.75
CA LYS A 277 6.58 -28.85 8.39
C LYS A 277 7.09 -30.23 8.00
N ASP A 278 8.29 -30.57 8.43
CA ASP A 278 8.94 -31.84 8.16
C ASP A 278 8.49 -32.96 9.15
N ASN A 279 7.45 -32.71 9.96
CA ASN A 279 6.90 -33.62 10.98
C ASN A 279 7.93 -34.13 12.02
N ARG A 280 9.06 -33.44 12.20
CA ARG A 280 10.08 -33.77 13.20
C ARG A 280 9.67 -33.32 14.61
N ILE A 281 8.70 -32.39 14.74
CA ILE A 281 8.16 -31.89 16.01
C ILE A 281 6.64 -31.65 15.87
N LYS A 282 5.86 -31.91 16.92
CA LYS A 282 4.41 -31.59 16.98
C LYS A 282 4.16 -30.19 17.55
N GLU A 283 3.30 -29.41 16.89
CA GLU A 283 2.92 -28.06 17.34
C GLU A 283 2.02 -28.12 18.59
N ASN A 284 2.35 -27.37 19.66
CA ASN A 284 1.52 -27.27 20.88
C ASN A 284 1.07 -25.81 21.13
N GLU A 285 0.12 -25.62 22.06
CA GLU A 285 -0.44 -24.29 22.39
C GLU A 285 0.61 -23.28 22.89
N ASN A 286 1.60 -23.71 23.66
CA ASN A 286 2.69 -22.88 24.21
C ASN A 286 3.80 -22.54 23.19
N THR A 287 3.79 -23.22 22.05
CA THR A 287 4.79 -23.10 20.99
C THR A 287 4.19 -22.51 19.71
N ARG A 288 2.96 -21.97 19.76
CA ARG A 288 2.35 -21.25 18.64
C ARG A 288 3.00 -19.88 18.44
N ASN A 289 3.27 -19.53 17.19
CA ASN A 289 3.83 -18.22 16.83
C ASN A 289 2.83 -17.09 17.20
N PRO A 290 3.16 -16.17 18.13
CA PRO A 290 2.24 -15.11 18.56
C PRO A 290 1.77 -14.20 17.41
N ASN A 291 2.63 -13.99 16.41
CA ASN A 291 2.33 -13.16 15.24
C ASN A 291 1.41 -13.86 14.22
N LEU A 292 1.40 -15.20 14.21
CA LEU A 292 0.46 -15.97 13.39
C LEU A 292 -0.89 -16.11 14.11
N PHE A 293 -0.85 -16.24 15.44
CA PHE A 293 -2.02 -16.25 16.31
C PHE A 293 -2.76 -14.91 16.27
N SER A 294 -2.06 -13.77 16.37
CA SER A 294 -2.69 -12.44 16.29
C SER A 294 -3.36 -12.18 14.94
N ARG A 295 -2.78 -12.65 13.83
CA ARG A 295 -3.42 -12.59 12.50
C ARG A 295 -4.61 -13.52 12.36
N LYS A 296 -4.53 -14.75 12.88
CA LYS A 296 -5.67 -15.69 12.89
C LYS A 296 -6.81 -15.18 13.76
N LEU A 297 -6.51 -14.71 14.97
CA LEU A 297 -7.47 -14.13 15.90
C LEU A 297 -8.12 -12.86 15.33
N LYS A 298 -7.35 -11.98 14.68
CA LYS A 298 -7.89 -10.81 13.99
C LYS A 298 -8.84 -11.21 12.86
N LYS A 299 -8.46 -12.19 12.04
CA LYS A 299 -9.34 -12.74 11.00
C LYS A 299 -10.61 -13.37 11.60
N GLU A 300 -10.51 -14.10 12.70
CA GLU A 300 -11.66 -14.69 13.39
C GLU A 300 -12.58 -13.64 14.02
N ILE A 301 -12.04 -12.55 14.55
CA ILE A 301 -12.82 -11.41 15.05
C ILE A 301 -13.52 -10.70 13.87
N ASP A 302 -12.79 -10.43 12.79
CA ASP A 302 -13.36 -9.80 11.59
C ASP A 302 -14.45 -10.68 10.96
N MET A 303 -14.27 -12.01 10.94
CA MET A 303 -15.28 -12.96 10.47
C MET A 303 -16.50 -12.99 11.40
N ARG A 304 -16.31 -13.05 12.72
CA ARG A 304 -17.43 -12.98 13.68
C ARG A 304 -18.20 -11.67 13.59
N ASN A 305 -17.49 -10.56 13.36
CA ASN A 305 -18.13 -9.26 13.15
C ASN A 305 -18.95 -9.24 11.86
N LYS A 306 -18.46 -9.86 10.77
CA LYS A 306 -19.21 -10.02 9.52
C LYS A 306 -20.43 -10.92 9.69
N GLU A 307 -20.30 -12.03 10.42
CA GLU A 307 -21.41 -12.93 10.75
C GLU A 307 -22.49 -12.21 11.59
N GLY A 308 -22.07 -11.39 12.56
CA GLY A 308 -22.98 -10.52 13.33
C GLY A 308 -23.73 -9.53 12.44
N ILE A 309 -23.03 -8.84 11.54
CA ILE A 309 -23.67 -7.91 10.59
C ILE A 309 -24.67 -8.64 9.69
N ILE A 310 -24.34 -9.85 9.21
CA ILE A 310 -25.25 -10.66 8.39
C ILE A 310 -26.50 -11.04 9.20
N HIS A 311 -26.33 -11.45 10.46
CA HIS A 311 -27.42 -11.76 11.36
C HIS A 311 -28.34 -10.55 11.56
N ASP A 312 -27.78 -9.38 11.90
CA ASP A 312 -28.52 -8.15 12.13
C ASP A 312 -29.29 -7.71 10.86
N CYS A 313 -28.66 -7.84 9.69
CA CYS A 313 -29.31 -7.54 8.41
C CYS A 313 -30.53 -8.44 8.16
N ARG A 314 -30.42 -9.74 8.47
CA ARG A 314 -31.54 -10.70 8.32
C ARG A 314 -32.67 -10.45 9.32
N GLU A 315 -32.32 -10.11 10.55
CA GLU A 315 -33.30 -9.75 11.58
C GLU A 315 -34.07 -8.48 11.17
N GLU A 316 -33.39 -7.48 10.62
CA GLU A 316 -34.04 -6.29 10.06
C GLU A 316 -34.92 -6.62 8.85
N MET A 317 -34.43 -7.45 7.91
CA MET A 317 -35.21 -7.88 6.75
C MET A 317 -36.50 -8.60 7.14
N SER A 318 -36.43 -9.48 8.14
CA SER A 318 -37.57 -10.26 8.65
C SER A 318 -38.75 -9.40 9.10
N LYS A 319 -38.49 -8.16 9.55
CA LYS A 319 -39.53 -7.21 9.97
C LYS A 319 -40.39 -6.74 8.79
N TYR A 320 -39.79 -6.65 7.61
CA TYR A 320 -40.43 -6.14 6.40
C TYR A 320 -41.08 -7.24 5.55
N GLU A 321 -40.65 -8.49 5.68
CA GLU A 321 -41.15 -9.59 4.84
C GLU A 321 -42.68 -9.75 4.90
N ARG A 322 -43.29 -9.57 6.07
CA ARG A 322 -44.75 -9.68 6.21
C ARG A 322 -45.48 -8.61 5.41
N ASP A 323 -44.96 -7.38 5.42
CA ASP A 323 -45.58 -6.25 4.74
C ASP A 323 -45.38 -6.37 3.22
N ILE A 324 -44.19 -6.82 2.79
CA ILE A 324 -43.89 -7.07 1.38
C ILE A 324 -44.79 -8.17 0.81
N ARG A 325 -44.95 -9.30 1.52
CA ARG A 325 -45.86 -10.39 1.11
C ARG A 325 -47.33 -9.97 1.06
N ARG A 326 -47.70 -8.89 1.77
CA ARG A 326 -49.04 -8.28 1.72
C ARG A 326 -49.14 -7.17 0.67
N ASN A 327 -48.10 -6.99 -0.13
CA ASN A 327 -47.97 -5.96 -1.16
C ASN A 327 -48.03 -4.52 -0.60
N ILE A 328 -47.57 -4.33 0.64
CA ILE A 328 -47.42 -3.02 1.29
C ILE A 328 -45.94 -2.64 1.22
N ILE A 329 -45.51 -2.08 0.08
CA ILE A 329 -44.09 -1.88 -0.24
C ILE A 329 -43.80 -0.39 -0.44
N SER A 330 -43.63 0.33 0.68
CA SER A 330 -43.19 1.73 0.62
C SER A 330 -41.75 1.88 0.09
N GLU A 331 -41.42 3.05 -0.45
CA GLU A 331 -40.05 3.38 -0.89
C GLU A 331 -39.00 3.12 0.21
N ALA A 332 -39.34 3.42 1.47
CA ALA A 332 -38.46 3.19 2.61
C ALA A 332 -38.20 1.69 2.87
N ILE A 333 -39.24 0.85 2.74
CA ILE A 333 -39.10 -0.61 2.88
C ILE A 333 -38.24 -1.16 1.74
N GLN A 334 -38.52 -0.76 0.50
CA GLN A 334 -37.76 -1.17 -0.68
C GLN A 334 -36.26 -0.84 -0.54
N GLN A 335 -35.92 0.39 -0.14
CA GLN A 335 -34.53 0.81 0.02
C GLN A 335 -33.82 0.06 1.15
N LYS A 336 -34.50 -0.11 2.30
CA LYS A 336 -33.92 -0.81 3.46
C LYS A 336 -33.68 -2.29 3.17
N TYR A 337 -34.66 -2.96 2.58
CA TYR A 337 -34.56 -4.38 2.23
C TYR A 337 -33.42 -4.61 1.21
N ALA A 338 -33.35 -3.79 0.16
CA ALA A 338 -32.26 -3.83 -0.81
C ALA A 338 -30.88 -3.54 -0.19
N SER A 339 -30.79 -2.59 0.75
CA SER A 339 -29.54 -2.27 1.44
C SER A 339 -29.05 -3.43 2.31
N CYS A 340 -29.94 -4.07 3.07
CA CYS A 340 -29.59 -5.26 3.87
C CYS A 340 -29.10 -6.41 2.98
N CYS A 341 -29.81 -6.71 1.88
CA CYS A 341 -29.38 -7.75 0.94
C CYS A 341 -27.98 -7.49 0.38
N LYS A 342 -27.67 -6.25 -0.02
CA LYS A 342 -26.33 -5.88 -0.51
C LYS A 342 -25.27 -6.03 0.57
N LYS A 343 -25.55 -5.57 1.79
CA LYS A 343 -24.62 -5.69 2.94
C LYS A 343 -24.30 -7.14 3.29
N ILE A 344 -25.29 -8.05 3.22
CA ILE A 344 -25.07 -9.48 3.42
C ILE A 344 -24.05 -10.00 2.41
N VAL A 345 -24.25 -9.68 1.12
CA VAL A 345 -23.34 -10.11 0.04
C VAL A 345 -21.95 -9.48 0.18
N GLU A 346 -21.85 -8.19 0.54
CA GLU A 346 -20.59 -7.50 0.82
C GLU A 346 -19.81 -8.13 1.99
N CYS A 347 -20.51 -8.64 2.99
CA CYS A 347 -19.92 -9.38 4.11
C CYS A 347 -19.49 -10.81 3.73
N GLY A 348 -19.76 -11.26 2.50
CA GLY A 348 -19.46 -12.60 2.01
C GLY A 348 -20.55 -13.64 2.30
N GLY A 349 -21.73 -13.20 2.75
CA GLY A 349 -22.90 -14.06 2.92
C GLY A 349 -23.60 -14.37 1.60
N ASN A 350 -24.27 -15.52 1.56
CA ASN A 350 -25.14 -15.88 0.43
C ASN A 350 -26.59 -15.58 0.79
N LEU A 351 -27.33 -15.01 -0.16
CA LEU A 351 -28.78 -14.85 -0.06
C LEU A 351 -29.46 -16.17 -0.41
N THR A 352 -30.49 -16.50 0.35
CA THR A 352 -31.41 -17.60 0.09
C THR A 352 -32.33 -17.24 -1.06
N ARG A 353 -32.94 -18.26 -1.67
CA ARG A 353 -33.94 -18.06 -2.73
C ARG A 353 -35.10 -17.17 -2.29
N GLU A 354 -35.61 -17.40 -1.08
CA GLU A 354 -36.72 -16.63 -0.50
C GLU A 354 -36.35 -15.16 -0.30
N GLU A 355 -35.15 -14.87 0.23
CA GLU A 355 -34.67 -13.49 0.38
C GLU A 355 -34.57 -12.76 -0.98
N VAL A 356 -34.14 -13.46 -2.03
CA VAL A 356 -34.05 -12.91 -3.40
C VAL A 356 -35.44 -12.73 -4.03
N ASP A 357 -36.37 -13.66 -3.82
CA ASP A 357 -37.76 -13.56 -4.30
C ASP A 357 -38.48 -12.36 -3.68
N ILE A 358 -38.36 -12.17 -2.37
CA ILE A 358 -38.92 -11.00 -1.68
C ILE A 358 -38.28 -9.70 -2.19
N LEU A 359 -36.95 -9.69 -2.39
CA LEU A 359 -36.27 -8.54 -2.98
C LEU A 359 -36.79 -8.23 -4.39
N ALA A 360 -37.07 -9.27 -5.19
CA ALA A 360 -37.64 -9.12 -6.53
C ALA A 360 -39.04 -8.50 -6.51
N GLU A 361 -39.89 -8.91 -5.56
CA GLU A 361 -41.20 -8.28 -5.32
C GLU A 361 -41.05 -6.79 -5.00
N THR A 362 -40.06 -6.42 -4.17
CA THR A 362 -39.86 -4.99 -3.84
C THR A 362 -39.46 -4.13 -5.03
N ILE A 363 -38.78 -4.69 -6.05
CA ILE A 363 -38.46 -3.95 -7.28
C ILE A 363 -39.63 -3.90 -8.23
N ALA A 364 -40.39 -4.99 -8.35
CA ALA A 364 -41.48 -5.07 -9.32
C ALA A 364 -42.71 -4.25 -8.89
N TYR A 365 -43.00 -4.22 -7.59
CA TYR A 365 -44.26 -3.68 -7.07
C TYR A 365 -44.08 -2.61 -5.98
N GLY A 366 -42.85 -2.16 -5.73
CA GLY A 366 -42.58 -1.09 -4.78
C GLY A 366 -43.04 0.29 -5.24
N ASP A 367 -43.46 1.12 -4.28
CA ASP A 367 -43.85 2.52 -4.49
C ASP A 367 -42.65 3.43 -4.87
N GLY A 368 -41.42 2.96 -4.68
CA GLY A 368 -40.21 3.71 -4.99
C GLY A 368 -39.86 3.73 -6.48
N LYS A 369 -38.89 4.58 -6.83
CA LYS A 369 -38.39 4.66 -8.22
C LYS A 369 -37.72 3.36 -8.63
N PHE A 370 -38.01 2.91 -9.84
CA PHE A 370 -37.31 1.79 -10.45
C PHE A 370 -35.80 2.05 -10.53
N SER A 371 -35.01 1.10 -10.03
CA SER A 371 -33.54 1.12 -10.08
C SER A 371 -33.03 -0.05 -10.93
N PRO A 372 -32.44 0.24 -12.12
CA PRO A 372 -31.79 -0.76 -12.95
C PRO A 372 -30.64 -1.49 -12.24
N GLU A 373 -29.93 -0.81 -11.35
CA GLU A 373 -28.81 -1.39 -10.58
C GLU A 373 -29.30 -2.47 -9.61
N ASN A 374 -30.43 -2.24 -8.96
CA ASN A 374 -31.05 -3.23 -8.10
C ASN A 374 -31.56 -4.42 -8.91
N LEU A 375 -32.13 -4.20 -10.10
CA LEU A 375 -32.53 -5.29 -11.00
C LEU A 375 -31.33 -6.14 -11.44
N LEU A 376 -30.20 -5.50 -11.78
CA LEU A 376 -28.95 -6.18 -12.13
C LEU A 376 -28.43 -7.01 -10.96
N PHE A 377 -28.48 -6.47 -9.74
CA PHE A 377 -28.09 -7.18 -8.53
C PHE A 377 -28.94 -8.45 -8.34
N ILE A 378 -30.28 -8.33 -8.34
CA ILE A 378 -31.18 -9.48 -8.20
C ILE A 378 -30.94 -10.52 -9.30
N SER A 379 -30.80 -10.06 -10.55
CA SER A 379 -30.54 -10.94 -11.69
C SER A 379 -29.25 -11.75 -11.52
N ASN A 380 -28.22 -11.15 -10.93
CA ASN A 380 -26.97 -11.84 -10.61
C ASN A 380 -27.13 -12.82 -9.44
N GLU A 381 -27.94 -12.50 -8.43
CA GLU A 381 -28.20 -13.44 -7.32
C GLU A 381 -29.00 -14.66 -7.80
N TYR A 382 -30.05 -14.48 -8.63
CA TYR A 382 -30.72 -15.61 -9.28
C TYR A 382 -29.79 -16.43 -10.15
N ARG A 383 -28.85 -15.79 -10.86
CA ARG A 383 -27.84 -16.48 -11.65
C ARG A 383 -26.95 -17.38 -10.79
N LYS A 384 -26.54 -16.93 -9.59
CA LYS A 384 -25.77 -17.76 -8.64
C LYS A 384 -26.57 -18.97 -8.16
N LEU A 385 -27.89 -18.82 -8.01
CA LEU A 385 -28.81 -19.90 -7.65
C LEU A 385 -29.14 -20.83 -8.84
N GLY A 386 -28.74 -20.49 -10.06
CA GLY A 386 -29.07 -21.25 -11.28
C GLY A 386 -30.48 -21.00 -11.81
N GLU A 387 -31.19 -20.00 -11.30
CA GLU A 387 -32.61 -19.71 -11.56
C GLU A 387 -32.79 -18.67 -12.69
N TYR A 388 -32.15 -18.90 -13.85
CA TYR A 388 -32.13 -17.97 -14.98
C TYR A 388 -33.52 -17.62 -15.52
N ALA A 389 -34.45 -18.59 -15.50
CA ALA A 389 -35.82 -18.40 -15.97
C ALA A 389 -36.60 -17.44 -15.05
N VAL A 390 -36.35 -17.47 -13.75
CA VAL A 390 -36.95 -16.55 -12.77
C VAL A 390 -36.44 -15.13 -13.01
N ALA A 391 -35.13 -14.95 -13.17
CA ALA A 391 -34.53 -13.65 -13.47
C ALA A 391 -35.07 -13.04 -14.77
N ARG A 392 -35.24 -13.83 -15.84
CA ARG A 392 -35.82 -13.35 -17.11
C ARG A 392 -37.28 -12.93 -16.96
N ARG A 393 -38.07 -13.68 -16.18
CA ARG A 393 -39.47 -13.30 -15.88
C ARG A 393 -39.51 -11.97 -15.14
N LEU A 394 -38.65 -11.76 -14.15
CA LEU A 394 -38.54 -10.49 -13.45
C LEU A 394 -38.23 -9.33 -14.41
N CYS A 395 -37.26 -9.48 -15.32
CA CYS A 395 -36.98 -8.44 -16.33
C CYS A 395 -38.21 -8.12 -17.19
N ALA A 396 -38.94 -9.13 -17.64
CA ALA A 396 -40.15 -8.94 -18.43
C ALA A 396 -41.26 -8.24 -17.62
N THR A 397 -41.43 -8.59 -16.34
CA THR A 397 -42.35 -7.91 -15.42
C THR A 397 -41.96 -6.44 -15.24
N CYS A 398 -40.68 -6.14 -15.03
CA CYS A 398 -40.21 -4.76 -14.93
C CYS A 398 -40.40 -3.97 -16.22
N GLU A 399 -40.14 -4.56 -17.39
CA GLU A 399 -40.41 -3.92 -18.70
C GLU A 399 -41.90 -3.62 -18.90
N GLN A 400 -42.78 -4.51 -18.43
CA GLN A 400 -44.22 -4.32 -18.52
C GLN A 400 -44.72 -3.19 -17.61
N ILE A 401 -44.17 -3.08 -16.39
CA ILE A 401 -44.61 -2.10 -15.38
C ILE A 401 -44.00 -0.73 -15.63
N TYR A 402 -42.69 -0.67 -15.88
CA TYR A 402 -41.92 0.58 -15.96
C TYR A 402 -41.63 1.02 -17.41
N GLY A 403 -42.01 0.21 -18.40
CA GLY A 403 -41.75 0.46 -19.81
C GLY A 403 -40.38 -0.03 -20.27
N LYS A 404 -40.14 0.06 -21.59
CA LYS A 404 -38.88 -0.38 -22.19
C LYS A 404 -37.72 0.50 -21.71
N ASN A 405 -36.71 -0.14 -21.17
CA ASN A 405 -35.47 0.50 -20.72
C ASN A 405 -34.28 -0.29 -21.29
N GLU A 406 -33.34 0.42 -21.90
CA GLU A 406 -32.17 -0.17 -22.55
C GLU A 406 -31.38 -1.10 -21.62
N LEU A 407 -31.23 -0.73 -20.35
CA LEU A 407 -30.53 -1.55 -19.35
C LEU A 407 -31.31 -2.82 -19.00
N ILE A 408 -32.65 -2.80 -18.95
CA ILE A 408 -33.43 -4.02 -18.70
C ILE A 408 -33.27 -5.00 -19.88
N SER A 409 -33.31 -4.47 -21.11
CA SER A 409 -33.11 -5.27 -22.31
C SER A 409 -31.69 -5.85 -22.37
N GLU A 410 -30.66 -5.09 -21.99
CA GLU A 410 -29.27 -5.58 -21.88
C GLU A 410 -29.12 -6.71 -20.85
N ILE A 411 -29.72 -6.53 -19.65
CA ILE A 411 -29.75 -7.57 -18.61
C ILE A 411 -30.45 -8.83 -19.14
N SER A 412 -31.60 -8.67 -19.81
CA SER A 412 -32.37 -9.78 -20.39
C SER A 412 -31.58 -10.57 -21.44
N VAL A 413 -30.85 -9.88 -22.33
CA VAL A 413 -29.97 -10.49 -23.33
C VAL A 413 -28.83 -11.26 -22.65
N THR A 414 -28.19 -10.65 -21.64
CA THR A 414 -27.11 -11.29 -20.88
C THR A 414 -27.58 -12.56 -20.17
N LEU A 415 -28.76 -12.52 -19.54
CA LEU A 415 -29.38 -13.68 -18.91
C LEU A 415 -29.70 -14.79 -19.92
N LYS A 416 -30.16 -14.44 -21.14
CA LYS A 416 -30.42 -15.42 -22.21
C LYS A 416 -29.15 -16.17 -22.58
N VAL A 417 -28.06 -15.46 -22.84
CA VAL A 417 -26.77 -16.05 -23.21
C VAL A 417 -26.24 -16.94 -22.09
N ALA A 418 -26.38 -16.50 -20.83
CA ALA A 418 -25.92 -17.28 -19.68
C ALA A 418 -26.73 -18.58 -19.49
N MET A 419 -28.06 -18.52 -19.71
CA MET A 419 -28.94 -19.69 -19.67
C MET A 419 -28.61 -20.70 -20.78
N GLU A 420 -28.39 -20.23 -22.01
CA GLU A 420 -28.02 -21.09 -23.14
C GLU A 420 -26.67 -21.78 -22.90
N LYS A 421 -25.70 -21.07 -22.30
CA LYS A 421 -24.42 -21.67 -21.86
C LYS A 421 -24.61 -22.72 -20.76
N GLN A 422 -25.46 -22.46 -19.77
CA GLN A 422 -25.73 -23.44 -18.71
C GLN A 422 -26.42 -24.69 -19.26
N GLN A 423 -27.39 -24.53 -20.16
CA GLN A 423 -28.06 -25.63 -20.83
C GLN A 423 -27.07 -26.47 -21.66
N ALA A 424 -26.18 -25.81 -22.42
CA ALA A 424 -25.13 -26.49 -23.17
C ALA A 424 -24.16 -27.23 -22.24
N TYR A 425 -23.76 -26.65 -21.11
CA TYR A 425 -22.94 -27.31 -20.10
C TYR A 425 -23.61 -28.57 -19.54
N ASN A 426 -24.90 -28.51 -19.19
CA ASN A 426 -25.64 -29.65 -18.70
C ASN A 426 -25.74 -30.78 -19.76
N LEU A 427 -25.99 -30.42 -21.02
CA LEU A 427 -26.04 -31.37 -22.14
C LEU A 427 -24.65 -32.00 -22.42
N LEU A 428 -23.57 -31.22 -22.31
CA LEU A 428 -22.19 -31.71 -22.39
C LEU A 428 -21.90 -32.73 -21.28
N LYS A 429 -22.31 -32.44 -20.04
CA LYS A 429 -22.17 -33.35 -18.89
C LYS A 429 -22.92 -34.67 -19.12
N ASN A 430 -24.08 -34.59 -19.76
CA ASN A 430 -24.90 -35.76 -20.13
C ASN A 430 -24.37 -36.50 -21.37
N GLY A 431 -23.22 -36.10 -21.93
CA GLY A 431 -22.56 -36.82 -23.03
C GLY A 431 -23.19 -36.61 -24.41
N LYS A 432 -24.08 -35.62 -24.58
CA LYS A 432 -24.74 -35.29 -25.85
C LYS A 432 -23.73 -34.85 -26.92
N THR A 433 -24.03 -35.06 -28.19
CA THR A 433 -23.18 -34.65 -29.31
C THR A 433 -23.23 -33.14 -29.53
N ASN A 434 -22.27 -32.60 -30.29
CA ASN A 434 -22.27 -31.16 -30.59
C ASN A 434 -23.51 -30.75 -31.40
N GLU A 435 -24.02 -31.63 -32.27
CA GLU A 435 -25.25 -31.40 -33.04
C GLU A 435 -26.50 -31.37 -32.15
N GLU A 436 -26.61 -32.30 -31.20
CA GLU A 436 -27.71 -32.30 -30.22
C GLU A 436 -27.71 -31.03 -29.36
N ILE A 437 -26.52 -30.50 -29.01
CA ILE A 437 -26.39 -29.26 -28.24
C ILE A 437 -26.74 -28.03 -29.08
N MET A 438 -26.32 -27.98 -30.35
CA MET A 438 -26.70 -26.91 -31.29
C MET A 438 -28.21 -26.89 -31.56
N ASN A 439 -28.87 -28.05 -31.61
CA ASN A 439 -30.31 -28.10 -31.83
C ASN A 439 -31.10 -27.69 -30.59
N ALA A 440 -30.54 -27.89 -29.39
CA ALA A 440 -31.17 -27.54 -28.13
C ALA A 440 -30.84 -26.11 -27.64
N THR A 441 -29.82 -25.45 -28.20
CA THR A 441 -29.33 -24.13 -27.77
C THR A 441 -29.00 -23.26 -28.96
N ASN A 442 -29.08 -21.92 -28.87
CA ASN A 442 -28.67 -21.03 -29.97
C ASN A 442 -27.15 -20.81 -30.06
N LEU A 443 -26.33 -21.69 -29.49
CA LEU A 443 -24.87 -21.54 -29.48
C LEU A 443 -24.24 -22.01 -30.79
N ARG A 444 -23.20 -21.30 -31.24
CA ARG A 444 -22.44 -21.71 -32.43
C ARG A 444 -21.61 -22.96 -32.14
N GLN A 445 -21.40 -23.77 -33.17
CA GLN A 445 -20.55 -24.98 -33.09
C GLN A 445 -19.16 -24.69 -32.49
N THR A 446 -18.56 -23.54 -32.84
CA THR A 446 -17.27 -23.08 -32.33
C THR A 446 -17.28 -22.87 -30.81
N ASP A 447 -18.36 -22.32 -30.26
CA ASP A 447 -18.50 -22.08 -28.83
C ASP A 447 -18.68 -23.40 -28.06
N ILE A 448 -19.45 -24.34 -28.62
CA ILE A 448 -19.66 -25.68 -28.05
C ILE A 448 -18.36 -26.49 -28.06
N ILE A 449 -17.57 -26.43 -29.14
CA ILE A 449 -16.25 -27.07 -29.21
C ILE A 449 -15.30 -26.50 -28.16
N ARG A 450 -15.28 -25.17 -28.00
CA ARG A 450 -14.47 -24.50 -26.95
C ARG A 450 -14.91 -24.97 -25.56
N MET A 451 -16.21 -24.96 -25.28
CA MET A 451 -16.76 -25.45 -24.01
C MET A 451 -16.44 -26.93 -23.77
N ARG A 452 -16.47 -27.78 -24.80
CA ARG A 452 -16.09 -29.20 -24.65
C ARG A 452 -14.60 -29.37 -24.33
N ARG A 453 -13.72 -28.51 -24.85
CA ARG A 453 -12.29 -28.51 -24.45
C ARG A 453 -12.10 -28.06 -23.01
N GLU A 454 -12.84 -27.04 -22.58
CA GLU A 454 -12.77 -26.47 -21.24
C GLU A 454 -13.38 -27.40 -20.16
N TYR A 455 -14.49 -28.06 -20.46
CA TYR A 455 -15.28 -28.82 -19.47
C TYR A 455 -15.38 -30.32 -19.74
N GLY A 456 -14.97 -30.81 -20.92
CA GLY A 456 -15.10 -32.22 -21.31
C GLY A 456 -13.98 -33.14 -20.83
N GLY A 457 -12.94 -32.61 -20.16
CA GLY A 457 -11.80 -33.38 -19.65
C GLY A 457 -12.08 -34.23 -18.40
N SER A 458 -13.24 -34.09 -17.76
CA SER A 458 -13.52 -34.72 -16.46
C SER A 458 -13.92 -36.21 -16.51
N ARG A 459 -13.70 -36.91 -17.62
CA ARG A 459 -13.97 -38.36 -17.78
C ARG A 459 -12.69 -39.20 -17.98
N LYS A 460 -11.72 -39.06 -17.08
CA LYS A 460 -10.65 -40.06 -16.90
C LYS A 460 -10.30 -40.23 -15.42
N THR A 461 -11.14 -40.95 -14.69
CA THR A 461 -10.77 -41.91 -13.62
C THR A 461 -12.06 -42.46 -13.03
N GLU A 462 -12.50 -43.59 -13.56
CA GLU A 462 -13.21 -44.64 -12.83
C GLU A 462 -13.24 -45.83 -13.79
N VAL A 463 -12.11 -46.55 -13.81
CA VAL A 463 -12.08 -47.90 -14.37
C VAL A 463 -12.83 -48.74 -13.35
N ALA A 464 -14.01 -49.22 -13.73
CA ALA A 464 -14.73 -50.22 -12.98
C ALA A 464 -13.86 -51.48 -12.91
N VAL A 465 -13.48 -51.87 -11.69
CA VAL A 465 -13.03 -53.22 -11.40
C VAL A 465 -14.29 -54.08 -11.34
N GLU A 466 -14.49 -54.93 -12.34
CA GLU A 466 -15.45 -56.02 -12.26
C GLU A 466 -14.99 -57.02 -11.18
N PRO A 467 -15.88 -57.51 -10.30
CA PRO A 467 -15.56 -58.66 -9.47
C PRO A 467 -15.73 -59.94 -10.31
N GLU A 468 -14.65 -60.72 -10.42
CA GLU A 468 -14.71 -62.11 -10.88
C GLU A 468 -15.62 -62.93 -9.96
N VAL A 469 -16.37 -63.83 -10.60
CA VAL A 469 -17.34 -64.78 -10.04
C VAL A 469 -16.65 -65.84 -9.18
#